data_AF-A0A0M9DZD2-F1
#
_entry.id   AF-A0A0M9DZD2-F1
#
_cell.length_a   1.000
_cell.length_b   1.000
_cell.length_c   1.000
_cell.angle_alpha   90.00
_cell.angle_beta   90.00
_cell.angle_gamma   90.00
#
_symmetry.space_group_name_H-M   'P 1'
#
loop_
_entity.id
_entity.type
_entity.pdbx_description
1 polymer ?
#
loop_
_entity_poly.entity_id
_entity_poly.type
_entity_poly.pdbx_seq_one_letter_code
_entity_poly.pdbx_strand_id
1 'polypeptide(L)'
;MEHCNTLETQLKYGEKQGMKFYSLAFSHIPALKSRISRVWRPSLTPPEPEPETMIIVDQDGKDFSGHFVAYNNNLSNALAVRGIEATVPCNKSISDEILAAYSNHMPRLRVHSWTLGRTNNKKGHNRFKMELLDVLDEILTTDGRQFLLYTYAGSLEHAKIYAAIIQRYPSLYVNLNLFWLSFRDLYAEKDYVEHWRPFVEWLEVAGPRLVATVPTKELQQEIAHVFGVILDVPPHPSTAVPDSILAEVLDRNSRSSESPIKILLRKKKIIVFIMILKEK
;
A
#
# COMPACT_ATOMS: atom_id res chain seq x y z
N MET A 1 2.69 -0.91 -20.45
CA MET A 1 1.43 -1.27 -21.15
C MET A 1 1.34 -2.76 -21.55
N GLU A 2 2.43 -3.54 -21.53
CA GLU A 2 2.44 -4.94 -22.03
C GLU A 2 1.93 -6.02 -21.05
N HIS A 3 1.81 -5.71 -19.76
CA HIS A 3 1.40 -6.69 -18.75
C HIS A 3 -0.08 -7.09 -18.88
N CYS A 4 -0.96 -6.13 -19.19
CA CYS A 4 -2.40 -6.39 -19.37
C CYS A 4 -2.71 -7.20 -20.64
N ASN A 5 -1.99 -6.94 -21.73
CA ASN A 5 -2.15 -7.70 -22.99
C ASN A 5 -1.70 -9.16 -22.83
N THR A 6 -0.69 -9.42 -22.00
CA THR A 6 -0.18 -10.78 -21.76
C THR A 6 -1.16 -11.62 -20.95
N LEU A 7 -1.77 -11.03 -19.91
CA LEU A 7 -2.80 -11.68 -19.11
C LEU A 7 -4.07 -11.94 -19.92
N GLU A 8 -4.53 -10.94 -20.69
CA GLU A 8 -5.70 -11.09 -21.55
C GLU A 8 -5.53 -12.20 -22.60
N THR A 9 -4.33 -12.30 -23.20
CA THR A 9 -4.02 -13.36 -24.17
C THR A 9 -4.01 -14.74 -23.53
N GLN A 10 -3.51 -14.86 -22.30
CA GLN A 10 -3.49 -16.12 -21.54
C GLN A 10 -4.89 -16.56 -21.08
N LEU A 11 -5.73 -15.61 -20.65
CA LEU A 11 -7.12 -15.87 -20.31
C LEU A 11 -7.89 -16.36 -21.54
N LYS A 12 -7.77 -15.65 -22.68
CA LYS A 12 -8.39 -16.04 -23.96
C LYS A 12 -7.93 -17.41 -24.43
N TYR A 13 -6.65 -17.75 -24.25
CA TYR A 13 -6.13 -19.07 -24.60
C TYR A 13 -6.76 -20.18 -23.74
N GLY A 14 -6.84 -19.99 -22.43
CA GLY A 14 -7.46 -20.98 -21.54
C GLY A 14 -8.96 -21.15 -21.75
N GLU A 15 -9.68 -20.06 -22.07
CA GLU A 15 -11.12 -20.12 -22.39
C GLU A 15 -11.36 -20.99 -23.64
N LYS A 16 -10.49 -20.88 -24.65
CA LYS A 16 -10.52 -21.74 -25.85
C LYS A 16 -10.27 -23.23 -25.54
N GLN A 17 -9.64 -23.54 -24.40
CA GLN A 17 -9.43 -24.90 -23.92
C GLN A 17 -10.54 -25.37 -22.96
N GLY A 18 -11.64 -24.61 -22.84
CA GLY A 18 -12.78 -24.94 -21.98
C GLY A 18 -12.56 -24.63 -20.49
N MET A 19 -11.50 -23.88 -20.15
CA MET A 19 -11.27 -23.43 -18.77
C MET A 19 -12.25 -22.30 -18.41
N LYS A 20 -12.71 -22.28 -17.17
CA LYS A 20 -13.52 -21.19 -16.62
C LYS A 20 -12.68 -20.40 -15.62
N PHE A 21 -12.51 -19.11 -15.87
CA PHE A 21 -11.77 -18.21 -14.99
C PHE A 21 -12.74 -17.45 -14.09
N TYR A 22 -12.45 -17.43 -12.79
CA TYR A 22 -13.16 -16.62 -11.82
C TYR A 22 -12.13 -15.72 -11.15
N SER A 23 -12.29 -14.40 -11.31
CA SER A 23 -11.43 -13.43 -10.63
C SER A 23 -11.76 -13.45 -9.13
N LEU A 24 -10.77 -13.81 -8.30
CA LEU A 24 -10.93 -13.78 -6.84
C LEU A 24 -10.27 -12.55 -6.19
N ALA A 25 -9.47 -11.77 -6.95
CA ALA A 25 -8.99 -10.43 -6.60
C ALA A 25 -8.21 -9.83 -7.79
N PHE A 26 -8.36 -8.53 -8.04
CA PHE A 26 -7.50 -7.77 -8.96
C PHE A 26 -6.28 -7.24 -8.21
N SER A 27 -5.20 -8.01 -8.14
CA SER A 27 -3.89 -7.51 -7.71
C SER A 27 -2.79 -8.49 -8.11
N HIS A 28 -2.00 -8.10 -9.12
CA HIS A 28 -0.78 -8.80 -9.53
C HIS A 28 0.30 -8.54 -8.46
N ILE A 29 0.85 -9.57 -7.80
CA ILE A 29 1.95 -9.36 -6.84
C ILE A 29 3.16 -10.27 -7.14
N PRO A 30 4.12 -9.81 -7.94
CA PRO A 30 5.53 -10.24 -7.92
C PRO A 30 6.25 -9.93 -6.59
N ALA A 31 5.63 -9.21 -5.66
CA ALA A 31 6.21 -8.78 -4.39
C ALA A 31 6.20 -9.83 -3.26
N LEU A 32 5.82 -11.09 -3.49
CA LEU A 32 5.76 -12.12 -2.43
C LEU A 32 7.15 -12.72 -2.09
N LYS A 33 8.06 -12.80 -3.07
CA LYS A 33 9.40 -13.39 -2.87
C LYS A 33 10.38 -12.43 -2.17
N SER A 34 10.15 -11.12 -2.21
CA SER A 34 11.00 -10.12 -1.53
C SER A 34 10.64 -9.91 -0.06
N ARG A 35 9.46 -10.36 0.40
CA ARG A 35 8.95 -10.11 1.76
C ARG A 35 9.70 -10.89 2.82
N ILE A 36 10.04 -12.14 2.57
CA ILE A 36 10.61 -13.04 3.59
C ILE A 36 12.05 -12.65 3.97
N SER A 37 12.76 -11.90 3.12
CA SER A 37 14.14 -11.46 3.37
C SER A 37 14.32 -9.96 3.59
N ARG A 38 13.24 -9.14 3.52
CA ARG A 38 13.35 -7.67 3.57
C ARG A 38 12.32 -6.98 4.45
N VAL A 39 11.77 -7.68 5.45
CA VAL A 39 10.85 -7.05 6.41
C VAL A 39 11.51 -5.88 7.15
N TRP A 40 12.84 -5.81 7.20
CA TRP A 40 13.58 -4.65 7.70
C TRP A 40 14.82 -4.44 6.82
N ARG A 41 14.93 -3.27 6.19
CA ARG A 41 16.20 -2.82 5.59
C ARG A 41 16.79 -1.70 6.44
N PRO A 42 18.12 -1.71 6.69
CA PRO A 42 18.83 -0.69 7.48
C PRO A 42 18.76 0.74 6.96
N SER A 43 18.31 0.97 5.72
CA SER A 43 18.25 2.30 5.10
C SER A 43 16.98 3.08 5.44
N LEU A 44 15.93 2.40 5.90
CA LEU A 44 14.81 3.01 6.58
C LEU A 44 15.12 2.88 8.06
N THR A 45 15.88 3.82 8.63
CA THR A 45 15.95 3.89 10.08
C THR A 45 14.50 4.02 10.55
N PRO A 46 13.94 3.00 11.22
CA PRO A 46 12.65 3.16 11.85
C PRO A 46 12.76 4.37 12.79
N PRO A 47 11.65 5.05 13.12
CA PRO A 47 11.68 5.83 14.33
C PRO A 47 12.26 4.94 15.43
N GLU A 48 13.36 5.36 16.04
CA GLU A 48 13.82 4.79 17.30
C GLU A 48 13.32 5.76 18.38
N PRO A 49 12.43 5.33 19.30
CA PRO A 49 11.89 3.97 19.45
C PRO A 49 10.80 3.58 18.42
N GLU A 50 10.63 2.26 18.20
CA GLU A 50 9.58 1.68 17.34
C GLU A 50 8.19 2.25 17.70
N PRO A 51 7.33 2.60 16.72
CA PRO A 51 6.07 3.25 17.01
C PRO A 51 5.13 2.31 17.77
N GLU A 52 4.46 2.83 18.80
CA GLU A 52 3.47 2.08 19.58
C GLU A 52 2.12 2.02 18.85
N THR A 53 1.84 3.02 18.00
CA THR A 53 0.60 3.12 17.25
C THR A 53 0.86 3.48 15.79
N MET A 54 0.17 2.77 14.89
CA MET A 54 0.17 3.02 13.46
C MET A 54 -1.19 3.56 13.01
N ILE A 55 -1.16 4.64 12.23
CA ILE A 55 -2.34 5.31 11.67
C ILE A 55 -2.40 4.99 10.17
N ILE A 56 -3.29 4.12 9.74
CA ILE A 56 -3.42 3.72 8.34
C ILE A 56 -4.51 4.58 7.68
N VAL A 57 -4.11 5.54 6.85
CA VAL A 57 -5.05 6.42 6.15
C VAL A 57 -5.60 5.71 4.91
N ASP A 58 -6.91 5.43 4.90
CA ASP A 58 -7.61 4.80 3.77
C ASP A 58 -8.80 5.64 3.29
N GLN A 59 -8.58 6.37 2.21
CA GLN A 59 -9.60 7.24 1.63
C GLN A 59 -10.59 6.52 0.72
N ASP A 60 -10.37 5.24 0.39
CA ASP A 60 -11.03 4.57 -0.73
C ASP A 60 -11.75 3.28 -0.36
N GLY A 61 -11.39 2.64 0.75
CA GLY A 61 -12.12 1.48 1.29
C GLY A 61 -13.58 1.81 1.59
N LYS A 62 -14.51 1.05 1.00
CA LYS A 62 -15.97 1.19 1.23
C LYS A 62 -16.64 -0.09 1.70
N ASP A 63 -16.25 -1.23 1.15
CA ASP A 63 -16.88 -2.53 1.41
C ASP A 63 -15.85 -3.66 1.27
N PHE A 64 -16.28 -4.90 1.55
CA PHE A 64 -15.44 -6.09 1.45
C PHE A 64 -15.01 -6.47 0.03
N SER A 65 -15.58 -5.86 -1.01
CA SER A 65 -15.18 -6.11 -2.40
C SER A 65 -13.91 -5.35 -2.78
N GLY A 66 -13.53 -4.34 -1.99
CA GLY A 66 -12.37 -3.50 -2.23
C GLY A 66 -11.07 -4.10 -1.69
N HIS A 67 -9.99 -4.00 -2.48
CA HIS A 67 -8.65 -4.43 -2.05
C HIS A 67 -8.09 -3.62 -0.87
N PHE A 68 -8.59 -2.41 -0.63
CA PHE A 68 -8.11 -1.50 0.42
C PHE A 68 -8.46 -2.00 1.83
N VAL A 69 -9.69 -2.47 2.06
CA VAL A 69 -10.11 -2.98 3.38
C VAL A 69 -9.35 -4.25 3.74
N ALA A 70 -9.21 -5.17 2.78
CA ALA A 70 -8.40 -6.38 2.95
C ALA A 70 -6.92 -6.05 3.24
N TYR A 71 -6.37 -5.03 2.57
CA TYR A 71 -5.02 -4.53 2.83
C TYR A 71 -4.88 -4.04 4.27
N ASN A 72 -5.77 -3.17 4.73
CA ASN A 72 -5.73 -2.60 6.08
C ASN A 72 -5.81 -3.71 7.12
N ASN A 73 -6.73 -4.66 6.95
CA ASN A 73 -6.91 -5.77 7.89
C ASN A 73 -5.66 -6.66 7.98
N ASN A 74 -5.06 -7.01 6.85
CA ASN A 74 -3.84 -7.81 6.84
C ASN A 74 -2.66 -7.06 7.47
N LEU A 75 -2.55 -5.75 7.22
CA LEU A 75 -1.53 -4.92 7.85
C LEU A 75 -1.76 -4.78 9.36
N SER A 76 -2.98 -4.47 9.81
CA SER A 76 -3.35 -4.40 11.23
C SER A 76 -3.07 -5.71 11.97
N ASN A 77 -3.39 -6.86 11.36
CA ASN A 77 -3.09 -8.17 11.95
C ASN A 77 -1.58 -8.39 12.10
N ALA A 78 -0.78 -8.01 11.09
CA ALA A 78 0.67 -8.12 11.16
C ALA A 78 1.29 -7.19 12.23
N LEU A 79 0.71 -6.01 12.45
CA LEU A 79 1.12 -5.05 13.48
C LEU A 79 0.74 -5.53 14.88
N ALA A 80 -0.46 -6.10 15.06
CA ALA A 80 -0.92 -6.64 16.33
C ALA A 80 -0.01 -7.77 16.86
N VAL A 81 0.53 -8.62 15.98
CA VAL A 81 1.52 -9.65 16.35
C VAL A 81 2.80 -9.05 16.94
N ARG A 82 3.10 -7.78 16.64
CA ARG A 82 4.25 -7.04 17.19
C ARG A 82 3.90 -6.15 18.37
N GLY A 83 2.65 -6.19 18.84
CA GLY A 83 2.18 -5.30 19.90
C GLY A 83 1.97 -3.85 19.46
N ILE A 84 1.90 -3.58 18.15
CA ILE A 84 1.63 -2.24 17.61
C ILE A 84 0.13 -2.11 17.38
N GLU A 85 -0.49 -1.10 17.99
CA GLU A 85 -1.89 -0.78 17.78
C GLU A 85 -2.10 -0.14 16.40
N ALA A 86 -3.16 -0.48 15.69
CA ALA A 86 -3.46 0.08 14.38
C ALA A 86 -4.82 0.76 14.37
N THR A 87 -4.85 2.04 13.99
CA THR A 87 -6.07 2.84 13.82
C THR A 87 -6.23 3.22 12.35
N VAL A 88 -7.44 3.09 11.79
CA VAL A 88 -7.69 3.27 10.36
C VAL A 88 -8.67 4.42 10.09
N PRO A 89 -8.21 5.68 10.01
CA PRO A 89 -9.02 6.77 9.48
C PRO A 89 -9.44 6.45 8.04
N CYS A 90 -10.73 6.17 7.87
CA CYS A 90 -11.26 5.61 6.64
C CYS A 90 -12.34 6.49 5.99
N ASN A 91 -12.75 6.12 4.78
CA ASN A 91 -13.82 6.79 4.07
C ASN A 91 -15.11 6.83 4.91
N LYS A 92 -15.77 7.98 4.96
CA LYS A 92 -17.03 8.17 5.71
C LYS A 92 -18.19 7.34 5.16
N SER A 93 -18.07 6.84 3.93
CA SER A 93 -19.05 5.98 3.27
C SER A 93 -18.72 4.49 3.40
N ILE A 94 -17.81 4.11 4.31
CA ILE A 94 -17.51 2.72 4.61
C ILE A 94 -18.74 2.01 5.18
N SER A 95 -18.94 0.75 4.80
CA SER A 95 -20.12 -0.02 5.16
C SER A 95 -20.18 -0.32 6.66
N ASP A 96 -21.39 -0.33 7.21
CA ASP A 96 -21.64 -0.66 8.62
C ASP A 96 -21.15 -2.08 8.97
N GLU A 97 -21.16 -3.00 8.02
CA GLU A 97 -20.64 -4.36 8.20
C GLU A 97 -19.14 -4.36 8.54
N ILE A 98 -18.34 -3.49 7.91
CA ILE A 98 -16.91 -3.35 8.23
C ILE A 98 -16.74 -2.70 9.60
N LEU A 99 -17.51 -1.65 9.89
CA LEU A 99 -17.43 -0.97 11.19
C LEU A 99 -17.82 -1.91 12.35
N ALA A 100 -18.77 -2.83 12.12
CA ALA A 100 -19.14 -3.87 13.07
C ALA A 100 -18.06 -4.96 13.20
N ALA A 101 -17.37 -5.31 12.11
CA ALA A 101 -16.35 -6.36 12.09
C ALA A 101 -14.98 -5.88 12.61
N TYR A 102 -14.64 -4.60 12.43
CA TYR A 102 -13.32 -4.05 12.71
C TYR A 102 -13.43 -2.74 13.49
N SER A 103 -13.31 -2.84 14.81
CA SER A 103 -13.45 -1.72 15.74
C SER A 103 -12.40 -0.62 15.58
N ASN A 104 -11.31 -0.89 14.85
CA ASN A 104 -10.23 0.06 14.62
C ASN A 104 -10.46 1.01 13.43
N HIS A 105 -11.55 0.86 12.69
CA HIS A 105 -11.90 1.75 11.58
C HIS A 105 -12.64 2.99 12.05
N MET A 106 -12.17 4.17 11.64
CA MET A 106 -12.72 5.48 12.00
C MET A 106 -13.26 6.21 10.75
N PRO A 107 -14.58 6.23 10.50
CA PRO A 107 -15.17 6.79 9.27
C PRO A 107 -15.15 8.33 9.26
N ARG A 108 -14.03 8.91 8.83
CA ARG A 108 -13.73 10.35 9.01
C ARG A 108 -13.41 11.10 7.73
N LEU A 109 -12.97 10.41 6.68
CA LEU A 109 -12.46 11.01 5.46
C LEU A 109 -13.52 11.04 4.36
N ARG A 110 -13.72 12.17 3.69
CA ARG A 110 -14.68 12.27 2.57
C ARG A 110 -14.00 12.31 1.21
N VAL A 111 -12.76 12.76 1.18
CA VAL A 111 -12.01 12.97 -0.06
C VAL A 111 -11.37 11.65 -0.46
N HIS A 112 -11.65 11.19 -1.68
CA HIS A 112 -10.99 10.03 -2.28
C HIS A 112 -9.52 10.32 -2.63
N SER A 113 -8.63 9.32 -2.52
CA SER A 113 -7.20 9.55 -2.76
C SER A 113 -6.92 9.97 -4.21
N TRP A 114 -7.66 9.42 -5.18
CA TRP A 114 -7.55 9.79 -6.59
C TRP A 114 -7.90 11.26 -6.84
N THR A 115 -8.79 11.85 -6.03
CA THR A 115 -9.11 13.28 -6.13
C THR A 115 -7.88 14.12 -5.83
N LEU A 116 -7.06 13.69 -4.87
CA LEU A 116 -5.82 14.38 -4.51
C LEU A 116 -4.74 14.16 -5.58
N GLY A 117 -4.56 12.93 -6.07
CA GLY A 117 -3.46 12.58 -6.98
C GLY A 117 -3.64 12.95 -8.46
N ARG A 118 -4.89 13.05 -8.94
CA ARG A 118 -5.17 13.37 -10.36
C ARG A 118 -5.58 14.81 -10.63
N THR A 119 -6.14 15.50 -9.65
CA THR A 119 -6.75 16.82 -9.88
C THR A 119 -6.05 17.92 -9.09
N ASN A 120 -5.88 19.10 -9.69
CA ASN A 120 -5.45 20.32 -8.97
C ASN A 120 -6.62 20.91 -8.14
N ASN A 121 -7.36 20.05 -7.44
CA ASN A 121 -8.53 20.43 -6.67
C ASN A 121 -8.13 20.93 -5.28
N LYS A 122 -7.74 22.21 -5.21
CA LYS A 122 -7.36 22.88 -3.97
C LYS A 122 -8.40 22.74 -2.86
N LYS A 123 -9.70 22.73 -3.20
CA LYS A 123 -10.78 22.54 -2.20
C LYS A 123 -10.76 21.13 -1.61
N GLY A 124 -10.53 20.12 -2.45
CA GLY A 124 -10.36 18.73 -2.02
C GLY A 124 -9.11 18.56 -1.15
N HIS A 125 -7.98 19.16 -1.55
CA HIS A 125 -6.74 19.15 -0.79
C HIS A 125 -6.92 19.75 0.61
N ASN A 126 -7.52 20.95 0.68
CA ASN A 126 -7.78 21.62 1.96
C ASN A 126 -8.75 20.82 2.84
N ARG A 127 -9.81 20.25 2.25
CA ARG A 127 -10.76 19.42 3.00
C ARG A 127 -10.07 18.19 3.60
N PHE A 128 -9.30 17.46 2.80
CA PHE A 128 -8.56 16.31 3.30
C PHE A 128 -7.60 16.69 4.44
N LYS A 129 -6.85 17.79 4.26
CA LYS A 129 -5.96 18.30 5.30
C LYS A 129 -6.72 18.56 6.61
N MET A 130 -7.87 19.24 6.56
CA MET A 130 -8.66 19.53 7.75
C MET A 130 -9.23 18.26 8.39
N GLU A 131 -9.82 17.37 7.59
CA GLU A 131 -10.37 16.10 8.08
C GLU A 131 -9.28 15.23 8.75
N LEU A 132 -8.07 15.21 8.19
CA LEU A 132 -6.95 14.49 8.78
C LEU A 132 -6.43 15.18 10.05
N LEU A 133 -6.33 16.50 10.08
CA LEU A 133 -5.93 17.23 11.29
C LEU A 133 -6.90 16.97 12.45
N ASP A 134 -8.22 17.00 12.19
CA ASP A 134 -9.23 16.70 13.20
C ASP A 134 -9.10 15.28 13.77
N VAL A 135 -8.69 14.32 12.93
CA VAL A 135 -8.43 12.94 13.36
C VAL A 135 -7.13 12.84 14.16
N LEU A 136 -6.07 13.50 13.71
CA LEU A 136 -4.78 13.48 14.38
C LEU A 136 -4.84 14.19 15.73
N ASP A 137 -5.61 15.28 15.86
CA ASP A 137 -5.84 15.95 17.15
C ASP A 137 -6.55 15.05 18.17
N GLU A 138 -7.33 14.06 17.70
CA GLU A 138 -8.00 13.07 18.55
C GLU A 138 -7.10 11.88 18.91
N ILE A 139 -6.28 11.40 17.97
CA ILE A 139 -5.42 10.23 18.16
C ILE A 139 -4.10 10.57 18.87
N LEU A 140 -3.47 11.68 18.47
CA LEU A 140 -2.16 12.09 18.96
C LEU A 140 -2.31 12.79 20.32
N THR A 141 -2.59 12.00 21.35
CA THR A 141 -2.55 12.45 22.74
C THR A 141 -1.12 12.80 23.15
N THR A 142 -0.96 13.75 24.07
CA THR A 142 0.35 14.22 24.57
C THR A 142 1.06 13.26 25.53
N ASP A 143 0.79 11.95 25.43
CA ASP A 143 1.34 10.92 26.32
C ASP A 143 2.78 10.48 25.96
N GLY A 144 3.39 11.12 24.96
CA GLY A 144 4.78 10.88 24.57
C GLY A 144 4.99 9.67 23.65
N ARG A 145 3.91 8.99 23.23
CA ARG A 145 3.97 7.88 22.27
C ARG A 145 4.49 8.34 20.91
N GLN A 146 5.19 7.43 20.22
CA GLN A 146 5.58 7.61 18.83
C GLN A 146 4.54 7.02 17.89
N PHE A 147 4.18 7.77 16.86
CA PHE A 147 3.14 7.40 15.90
C PHE A 147 3.72 7.29 14.50
N LEU A 148 3.31 6.26 13.76
CA LEU A 148 3.59 6.14 12.34
C LEU A 148 2.31 6.24 11.54
N LEU A 149 2.15 7.30 10.75
CA LEU A 149 1.11 7.39 9.75
C LEU A 149 1.58 6.73 8.45
N TYR A 150 0.72 5.89 7.90
CA TYR A 150 0.94 5.21 6.64
C TYR A 150 -0.19 5.45 5.65
N THR A 151 0.17 5.63 4.39
CA THR A 151 -0.79 5.78 3.29
C THR A 151 -0.33 5.00 2.08
N TYR A 152 -1.13 4.01 1.69
CA TYR A 152 -0.87 3.18 0.52
C TYR A 152 -1.16 3.91 -0.80
N ALA A 153 -2.33 4.54 -0.92
CA ALA A 153 -2.78 5.19 -2.15
C ALA A 153 -2.36 6.69 -2.20
N GLY A 154 -1.06 6.96 -2.08
CA GLY A 154 -0.53 8.32 -1.97
C GLY A 154 -0.23 9.03 -3.29
N SER A 155 -0.08 10.36 -3.21
CA SER A 155 0.37 11.23 -4.29
C SER A 155 1.32 12.32 -3.77
N LEU A 156 1.94 13.09 -4.67
CA LEU A 156 2.82 14.20 -4.28
C LEU A 156 2.09 15.30 -3.51
N GLU A 157 0.79 15.48 -3.76
CA GLU A 157 -0.09 16.36 -3.00
C GLU A 157 -0.27 15.89 -1.56
N HIS A 158 -0.42 14.58 -1.33
CA HIS A 158 -0.44 14.02 0.02
C HIS A 158 0.89 14.29 0.73
N ALA A 159 2.02 14.05 0.06
CA ALA A 159 3.34 14.31 0.60
C ALA A 159 3.50 15.77 1.04
N LYS A 160 3.05 16.75 0.23
CA LYS A 160 3.04 18.17 0.62
C LYS A 160 2.19 18.45 1.85
N ILE A 161 1.00 17.84 1.94
CA ILE A 161 0.12 17.98 3.11
C ILE A 161 0.80 17.39 4.35
N TYR A 162 1.41 16.22 4.23
CA TYR A 162 2.08 15.54 5.33
C TYR A 162 3.33 16.27 5.79
N ALA A 163 4.12 16.84 4.89
CA ALA A 163 5.26 17.70 5.23
C ALA A 163 4.85 18.85 6.16
N ALA A 164 3.68 19.45 5.94
CA ALA A 164 3.15 20.49 6.82
C ALA A 164 2.60 19.92 8.14
N ILE A 165 2.01 18.74 8.12
CA ILE A 165 1.44 18.09 9.32
C ILE A 165 2.54 17.64 10.30
N ILE A 166 3.63 17.04 9.81
CA ILE A 166 4.72 16.57 10.69
C ILE A 166 5.43 17.71 11.44
N GLN A 167 5.38 18.94 10.91
CA GLN A 167 5.87 20.12 11.62
C GLN A 167 5.01 20.44 12.86
N ARG A 168 3.71 20.14 12.81
CA ARG A 168 2.76 20.38 13.92
C ARG A 168 2.84 19.29 15.00
N TYR A 169 3.12 18.04 14.63
CA TYR A 169 3.13 16.91 15.57
C TYR A 169 4.52 16.27 15.63
N PRO A 170 5.39 16.64 16.60
CA PRO A 170 6.77 16.14 16.67
C PRO A 170 6.90 14.61 16.81
N SER A 171 5.94 13.95 17.44
CA SER A 171 5.89 12.49 17.61
C SER A 171 5.34 11.73 16.40
N LEU A 172 4.92 12.44 15.35
CA LEU A 172 4.40 11.82 14.15
C LEU A 172 5.50 11.59 13.11
N TYR A 173 5.62 10.35 12.67
CA TYR A 173 6.39 9.92 11.51
C TYR A 173 5.41 9.55 10.41
N VAL A 174 5.81 9.74 9.16
CA VAL A 174 4.97 9.47 8.00
C VAL A 174 5.71 8.61 6.99
N ASN A 175 5.07 7.55 6.53
CA ASN A 175 5.46 6.80 5.36
C ASN A 175 4.33 6.81 4.33
N LEU A 176 4.62 7.31 3.14
CA LEU A 176 3.67 7.44 2.05
C LEU A 176 4.15 6.64 0.85
N ASN A 177 3.28 5.81 0.27
CA ASN A 177 3.53 5.21 -1.03
C ASN A 177 2.92 6.06 -2.14
N LEU A 178 3.71 6.54 -3.10
CA LEU A 178 3.31 7.41 -4.21
C LEU A 178 2.62 6.63 -5.34
N PHE A 179 1.64 5.81 -4.99
CA PHE A 179 0.85 4.97 -5.89
C PHE A 179 0.28 5.72 -7.10
N TRP A 180 -0.21 6.96 -6.88
CA TRP A 180 -0.83 7.73 -7.96
C TRP A 180 0.13 8.21 -9.05
N LEU A 181 1.45 8.16 -8.81
CA LEU A 181 2.43 8.43 -9.87
C LEU A 181 2.43 7.33 -10.95
N SER A 182 2.01 6.10 -10.64
CA SER A 182 1.88 5.02 -11.62
C SER A 182 0.83 5.27 -12.71
N PHE A 183 -0.01 6.30 -12.55
CA PHE A 183 -1.05 6.67 -13.50
C PHE A 183 -0.74 7.94 -14.29
N ARG A 184 0.51 8.44 -14.22
CA ARG A 184 0.99 9.59 -14.99
C ARG A 184 2.04 9.12 -15.99
N ASP A 185 2.06 9.77 -17.15
CA ASP A 185 3.15 9.59 -18.10
C ASP A 185 4.22 10.65 -17.81
N LEU A 186 5.18 10.29 -16.95
CA LEU A 186 6.22 11.20 -16.50
C LEU A 186 7.16 11.65 -17.64
N TYR A 187 7.24 10.89 -18.73
CA TYR A 187 8.05 11.27 -19.89
C TYR A 187 7.34 12.31 -20.78
N ALA A 188 6.02 12.21 -20.88
CA ALA A 188 5.20 13.14 -21.66
C ALA A 188 4.83 14.42 -20.88
N GLU A 189 4.59 14.33 -19.57
CA GLU A 189 4.12 15.43 -18.72
C GLU A 189 5.25 16.33 -18.19
N LYS A 190 6.03 16.97 -19.08
CA LYS A 190 7.21 17.78 -18.70
C LYS A 190 6.91 18.88 -17.68
N ASP A 191 5.83 19.64 -17.88
CA ASP A 191 5.44 20.73 -16.97
C ASP A 191 5.15 20.21 -15.54
N TYR A 192 4.57 19.01 -15.45
CA TYR A 192 4.32 18.36 -14.16
C TYR A 192 5.64 18.00 -13.48
N VAL A 193 6.56 17.40 -14.23
CA VAL A 193 7.89 17.03 -13.74
C VAL A 193 8.66 18.26 -13.27
N GLU A 194 8.72 19.31 -14.08
CA GLU A 194 9.41 20.56 -13.74
C GLU A 194 8.83 21.20 -12.47
N HIS A 195 7.50 21.23 -12.35
CA HIS A 195 6.83 21.74 -11.16
C HIS A 195 7.18 20.95 -9.89
N TRP A 196 7.26 19.62 -9.99
CA TRP A 196 7.42 18.73 -8.83
C TRP A 196 8.86 18.35 -8.51
N ARG A 197 9.79 18.51 -9.45
CA ARG A 197 11.20 18.09 -9.30
C ARG A 197 11.83 18.58 -8.00
N PRO A 198 11.79 19.88 -7.64
CA PRO A 198 12.42 20.34 -6.40
C PRO A 198 11.86 19.65 -5.15
N PHE A 199 10.55 19.33 -5.17
CA PHE A 199 9.90 18.68 -4.04
C PHE A 199 10.20 17.18 -3.98
N VAL A 200 10.29 16.50 -5.12
CA VAL A 200 10.67 15.09 -5.20
C VAL A 200 12.13 14.89 -4.81
N GLU A 201 13.01 15.80 -5.22
CA GLU A 201 14.41 15.85 -4.77
C GLU A 201 14.51 16.03 -3.25
N TRP A 202 13.72 16.94 -2.68
CA TRP A 202 13.65 17.09 -1.24
C TRP A 202 13.14 15.83 -0.52
N LEU A 203 12.16 15.11 -1.08
CA LEU A 203 11.61 13.89 -0.48
C LEU A 203 12.65 12.77 -0.33
N GLU A 204 13.67 12.70 -1.20
CA GLU A 204 14.76 11.71 -1.09
C GLU A 204 15.54 11.87 0.22
N VAL A 205 15.64 13.09 0.74
CA VAL A 205 16.44 13.44 1.93
C VAL A 205 15.61 13.93 3.11
N ALA A 206 14.27 13.95 3.00
CA ALA A 206 13.34 14.46 4.02
C ALA A 206 13.22 13.57 5.26
N GLY A 207 13.75 12.34 5.21
CA GLY A 207 13.76 11.40 6.31
C GLY A 207 14.47 11.93 7.56
N PRO A 208 14.24 11.31 8.74
CA PRO A 208 13.45 10.10 8.92
C PRO A 208 11.95 10.35 9.15
N ARG A 209 11.51 11.60 9.36
CA ARG A 209 10.13 11.91 9.78
C ARG A 209 9.10 11.86 8.65
N LEU A 210 9.53 12.06 7.41
CA LEU A 210 8.71 11.86 6.23
C LEU A 210 9.48 11.01 5.22
N VAL A 211 8.92 9.85 4.91
CA VAL A 211 9.47 8.93 3.92
C VAL A 211 8.47 8.75 2.79
N ALA A 212 8.93 8.97 1.56
CA ALA A 212 8.18 8.65 0.35
C ALA A 212 8.74 7.36 -0.28
N THR A 213 7.83 6.46 -0.64
CA THR A 213 8.13 5.19 -1.31
C THR A 213 7.30 5.07 -2.58
N VAL A 214 7.60 4.10 -3.44
CA VAL A 214 6.89 3.86 -4.70
C VAL A 214 6.46 2.39 -4.82
N PRO A 215 5.35 2.06 -5.50
CA PRO A 215 4.76 0.72 -5.46
C PRO A 215 5.59 -0.35 -6.19
N THR A 216 6.38 0.03 -7.21
CA THR A 216 7.08 -0.93 -8.08
C THR A 216 8.49 -0.48 -8.46
N LYS A 217 9.30 -1.43 -8.92
CA LYS A 217 10.67 -1.16 -9.36
C LYS A 217 10.70 -0.39 -10.68
N GLU A 218 9.72 -0.63 -11.53
CA GLU A 218 9.53 0.08 -12.79
C GLU A 218 9.27 1.56 -12.51
N LEU A 219 8.34 1.90 -11.62
CA LEU A 219 8.09 3.30 -11.27
C LEU A 219 9.29 3.94 -10.57
N GLN A 220 10.03 3.20 -9.73
CA GLN A 220 11.29 3.68 -9.16
C GLN A 220 12.29 4.06 -10.27
N GLN A 221 12.43 3.24 -11.30
CA GLN A 221 13.34 3.51 -12.42
C GLN A 221 12.88 4.71 -13.25
N GLU A 222 11.57 4.83 -13.50
CA GLU A 222 11.01 6.00 -14.20
C GLU A 222 11.26 7.29 -13.39
N ILE A 223 11.04 7.26 -12.08
CA ILE A 223 11.31 8.41 -11.21
C ILE A 223 12.80 8.74 -11.17
N ALA A 224 13.67 7.74 -11.06
CA ALA A 224 15.12 7.95 -11.11
C ALA A 224 15.56 8.60 -12.42
N HIS A 225 14.96 8.18 -13.54
CA HIS A 225 15.28 8.76 -14.84
C HIS A 225 14.75 10.19 -14.99
N VAL A 226 13.50 10.43 -14.62
CA VAL A 226 12.80 11.68 -14.88
C VAL A 226 13.12 12.75 -13.83
N PHE A 227 13.10 12.38 -12.56
CA PHE A 227 13.35 13.28 -11.43
C PHE A 227 14.79 13.28 -10.95
N GLY A 228 15.58 12.25 -11.25
CA GLY A 228 16.99 12.15 -10.82
C GLY A 228 17.18 11.59 -9.41
N VAL A 229 16.13 11.03 -8.80
CA VAL A 229 16.17 10.51 -7.42
C VAL A 229 15.70 9.07 -7.29
N ILE A 230 16.13 8.39 -6.24
CA ILE A 230 15.75 6.99 -5.99
C ILE A 230 14.86 6.90 -4.75
N LEU A 231 13.55 6.82 -4.98
CA LEU A 231 12.58 6.52 -3.91
C LEU A 231 12.43 5.02 -3.71
N ASP A 232 12.43 4.56 -2.47
CA ASP A 232 12.41 3.13 -2.15
C ASP A 232 11.12 2.41 -2.55
N VAL A 233 11.23 1.10 -2.82
CA VAL A 233 10.07 0.21 -3.05
C VAL A 233 9.82 -0.59 -1.77
N PRO A 234 8.70 -0.38 -1.06
CA PRO A 234 8.44 -1.06 0.20
C PRO A 234 7.95 -2.49 -0.05
N PRO A 235 8.06 -3.38 0.96
CA PRO A 235 7.31 -4.62 0.93
C PRO A 235 5.82 -4.29 0.93
N HIS A 236 5.12 -4.64 -0.14
CA HIS A 236 3.65 -4.61 -0.18
C HIS A 236 3.13 -5.72 0.77
N PRO A 237 1.99 -5.63 1.47
CA PRO A 237 1.29 -6.77 2.07
C PRO A 237 0.35 -7.43 1.05
N SER A 238 -0.11 -8.66 1.28
CA SER A 238 -0.87 -9.40 0.28
C SER A 238 -2.34 -9.02 0.44
N THR A 239 -3.02 -8.67 -0.64
CA THR A 239 -4.45 -8.32 -0.59
C THR A 239 -5.35 -9.55 -0.65
N ALA A 240 -4.81 -10.72 -1.00
CA ALA A 240 -5.56 -11.95 -1.19
C ALA A 240 -5.42 -12.95 -0.03
N VAL A 241 -4.23 -13.05 0.55
CA VAL A 241 -3.91 -14.08 1.55
C VAL A 241 -3.01 -13.47 2.62
N PRO A 242 -3.34 -13.60 3.93
CA PRO A 242 -2.48 -13.15 5.02
C PRO A 242 -1.05 -13.71 4.90
N ASP A 243 -0.06 -12.89 5.24
CA ASP A 243 1.35 -13.27 5.11
C ASP A 243 1.72 -14.48 5.99
N SER A 244 1.03 -14.68 7.11
CA SER A 244 1.19 -15.84 8.00
C SER A 244 0.83 -17.16 7.32
N ILE A 245 -0.26 -17.19 6.56
CA ILE A 245 -0.71 -18.38 5.82
C ILE A 245 0.30 -18.70 4.71
N LEU A 246 0.84 -17.68 4.04
CA LEU A 246 1.85 -17.90 3.01
C LEU A 246 3.17 -18.43 3.60
N ALA A 247 3.62 -17.87 4.73
CA ALA A 247 4.82 -18.33 5.43
C ALA A 247 4.70 -19.81 5.85
N GLU A 248 3.54 -20.22 6.37
CA GLU A 248 3.27 -21.61 6.73
C GLU A 248 3.31 -22.56 5.52
N VAL A 249 2.75 -22.14 4.38
CA VAL A 249 2.80 -22.91 3.13
C VAL A 249 4.23 -23.05 2.61
N LEU A 250 5.03 -21.98 2.68
CA LEU A 250 6.41 -22.00 2.22
C LEU A 250 7.33 -22.85 3.13
N ASP A 251 7.18 -22.75 4.45
CA ASP A 251 7.97 -23.55 5.41
C ASP A 251 7.67 -25.06 5.25
N ARG A 252 6.39 -25.41 5.05
CA ARG A 252 5.98 -26.81 4.74
C ARG A 252 6.63 -27.33 3.46
N ASN A 253 6.69 -26.51 2.42
CA ASN A 253 7.29 -26.90 1.13
C ASN A 253 8.82 -26.95 1.18
N SER A 254 9.49 -26.15 2.02
CA SER A 254 10.95 -26.22 2.20
C SER A 254 11.42 -27.47 2.96
N ARG A 255 10.52 -28.13 3.69
CA ARG A 255 10.83 -29.36 4.45
C ARG A 255 10.52 -30.66 3.69
N SER A 256 9.89 -30.58 2.52
CA SER A 256 9.67 -31.74 1.65
C SER A 256 10.66 -31.71 0.47
N SER A 257 11.41 -32.79 0.26
CA SER A 257 12.34 -32.97 -0.87
C SER A 257 11.65 -33.19 -2.23
N GLU A 258 10.34 -33.00 -2.32
CA GLU A 258 9.59 -33.07 -3.57
C GLU A 258 9.44 -31.66 -4.16
N SER A 259 9.60 -31.54 -5.48
CA SER A 259 9.46 -30.30 -6.26
C SER A 259 8.30 -29.40 -5.79
N PRO A 260 8.45 -28.06 -5.85
CA PRO A 260 7.51 -27.16 -5.20
C PRO A 260 6.15 -27.21 -5.88
N ILE A 261 5.11 -27.29 -5.05
CA ILE A 261 3.67 -27.24 -5.39
C ILE A 261 3.03 -28.62 -5.63
N LYS A 262 2.68 -29.32 -4.53
CA LYS A 262 1.56 -30.26 -4.52
C LYS A 262 0.29 -29.50 -4.14
N ILE A 263 -0.59 -29.35 -5.14
CA ILE A 263 -1.92 -28.74 -5.03
C ILE A 263 -2.78 -29.60 -4.10
N LEU A 264 -3.25 -29.02 -2.99
CA LEU A 264 -4.20 -29.66 -2.08
C LEU A 264 -5.61 -29.57 -2.66
N LEU A 265 -5.94 -30.46 -3.59
CA LEU A 265 -7.31 -30.68 -4.07
C LEU A 265 -8.08 -31.52 -3.04
N ARG A 266 -8.76 -30.89 -2.09
CA ARG A 266 -9.88 -31.54 -1.39
C ARG A 266 -11.17 -31.25 -2.14
N LYS A 267 -11.88 -32.31 -2.53
CA LYS A 267 -13.15 -32.28 -3.25
C LYS A 267 -14.15 -31.41 -2.47
N LYS A 268 -14.71 -30.42 -3.19
CA LYS A 268 -15.75 -29.43 -2.81
C LYS A 268 -15.22 -28.23 -2.01
N LYS A 269 -15.14 -27.09 -2.72
CA LYS A 269 -14.59 -25.75 -2.40
C LYS A 269 -13.07 -25.66 -2.59
N ILE A 270 -12.65 -25.02 -3.69
CA ILE A 270 -11.24 -24.81 -4.05
C ILE A 270 -10.96 -23.30 -4.16
N ILE A 271 -9.81 -22.93 -3.60
CA ILE A 271 -9.12 -21.64 -3.62
C ILE A 271 -8.20 -21.59 -4.86
N VAL A 272 -8.16 -20.47 -5.58
CA VAL A 272 -7.29 -20.30 -6.76
C VAL A 272 -5.98 -19.61 -6.38
N PHE A 273 -4.86 -20.25 -6.72
CA PHE A 273 -3.55 -19.60 -6.91
C PHE A 273 -3.10 -19.92 -8.34
N ILE A 274 -2.64 -18.92 -9.09
CA ILE A 274 -1.97 -19.14 -10.38
C ILE A 274 -0.57 -18.54 -10.28
N MET A 275 0.42 -19.43 -10.31
CA MET A 275 1.80 -19.11 -10.66
C MET A 275 2.14 -19.99 -11.85
N ILE A 276 2.37 -19.39 -13.02
CA ILE A 276 2.91 -20.10 -14.19
C ILE A 276 4.32 -19.55 -14.41
N LEU A 277 5.32 -20.37 -14.10
CA LEU A 277 6.68 -20.18 -14.58
C LEU A 277 6.88 -21.12 -15.77
N LYS A 278 7.43 -20.59 -16.86
CA LYS A 278 8.15 -21.43 -17.82
C LYS A 278 9.47 -20.74 -18.15
N GLU A 279 10.56 -21.40 -17.77
CA GLU A 279 11.93 -21.00 -18.04
C GLU A 279 12.23 -20.99 -19.53
N LYS A 280 13.05 -20.02 -19.95
CA LYS A 280 14.27 -20.27 -20.72
C LYS A 280 15.36 -19.34 -20.21
#